data_AF-A0A8K0Y3X7-F1
#
_entry.id   AF-A0A8K0Y3X7-F1
#
_cell.length_a   1.000
_cell.length_b   1.000
_cell.length_c   1.000
_cell.angle_alpha   90.00
_cell.angle_beta   90.00
_cell.angle_gamma   90.00
#
_symmetry.space_group_name_H-M   'P 1'
#
loop_
_entity.id
_entity.type
_entity.pdbx_description
1 polymer ?
#
loop_
_entity_poly.entity_id
_entity_poly.type
_entity_poly.pdbx_seq_one_letter_code
_entity_poly.pdbx_strand_id
1 'polypeptide(L)'
;MIIGVVIGESKPTEVTAQSSKPLSVGEYVIIDSQDGKILGLVEKSAISSDALTDVRNFDEAVESKEVAEINSRDKNYKVKIGILGFLDKLQKGQVIIPAIPPLPGTSILEATQNDLGMIFGPVGNEWIRIGSLLRNSSIEAKININKIVSRHLAILAMTGMGKSNLVSPHSKTCCNIKWYIDYL
;
A
#
# COMPACT_ATOMS: atom_id res chain seq x y z
N MET A 1 15.71 -2.87 3.38
CA MET A 1 16.39 -3.26 2.12
C MET A 1 15.91 -2.34 1.02
N ILE A 2 16.81 -1.85 0.14
CA ILE A 2 16.42 -1.04 -1.01
C ILE A 2 15.85 -1.98 -2.08
N ILE A 3 14.62 -1.70 -2.52
CA ILE A 3 13.85 -2.51 -3.46
C ILE A 3 13.56 -1.77 -4.77
N GLY A 4 13.89 -0.48 -4.85
CA GLY A 4 13.71 0.31 -6.05
C GLY A 4 14.16 1.75 -5.90
N VAL A 5 14.00 2.51 -6.98
CA VAL A 5 14.37 3.92 -7.07
C VAL A 5 13.25 4.68 -7.79
N VAL A 6 12.92 5.87 -7.31
CA VAL A 6 11.95 6.77 -7.96
C VAL A 6 12.50 7.25 -9.30
N ILE A 7 11.72 7.15 -10.38
CA ILE A 7 12.12 7.54 -11.73
C ILE A 7 11.06 8.39 -12.42
N GLY A 8 11.48 9.20 -13.38
CA GLY A 8 10.57 10.03 -14.17
C GLY A 8 9.91 11.15 -13.37
N GLU A 9 8.73 11.56 -13.79
CA GLU A 9 7.96 12.62 -13.13
C GLU A 9 7.38 12.12 -11.79
N SER A 10 7.60 12.90 -10.75
CA SER A 10 7.11 12.64 -9.38
C SER A 10 6.13 13.72 -8.97
N LYS A 11 5.01 13.31 -8.37
CA LYS A 11 3.98 14.21 -7.83
C LYS A 11 3.83 14.00 -6.32
N PRO A 12 3.30 14.99 -5.58
CA PRO A 12 2.99 14.86 -4.15
C PRO A 12 2.15 13.64 -3.76
N THR A 13 1.29 13.19 -4.67
CA THR A 13 0.31 12.11 -4.43
C THR A 13 0.67 10.81 -5.14
N GLU A 14 1.53 10.85 -6.16
CA GLU A 14 1.85 9.69 -6.98
C GLU A 14 3.28 9.77 -7.50
N VAL A 15 3.97 8.63 -7.53
CA VAL A 15 5.31 8.52 -8.11
C VAL A 15 5.44 7.29 -8.96
N THR A 16 6.32 7.38 -9.94
CA THR A 16 6.76 6.22 -10.72
C THR A 16 8.09 5.74 -10.18
N ALA A 17 8.26 4.43 -10.11
CA ALA A 17 9.51 3.85 -9.64
C ALA A 17 9.92 2.64 -10.47
N GLN A 18 11.22 2.39 -10.48
CA GLN A 18 11.81 1.18 -11.01
C GLN A 18 12.26 0.30 -9.86
N SER A 19 11.72 -0.91 -9.80
CA SER A 19 12.03 -1.86 -8.73
C SER A 19 13.05 -2.90 -9.19
N SER A 20 13.81 -3.45 -8.25
CA SER A 20 14.74 -4.56 -8.52
C SER A 20 14.05 -5.91 -8.58
N LYS A 21 12.84 -6.01 -8.02
CA LYS A 21 11.98 -7.18 -8.00
C LYS A 21 10.57 -6.81 -8.43
N PRO A 22 9.75 -7.76 -8.92
CA PRO A 22 8.33 -7.51 -9.11
C PRO A 22 7.66 -7.19 -7.77
N LEU A 23 6.95 -6.07 -7.70
CA LEU A 23 6.13 -5.69 -6.54
C LEU A 23 4.67 -5.97 -6.82
N SER A 24 3.95 -6.46 -5.83
CA SER A 24 2.53 -6.80 -5.96
C SER A 24 1.65 -5.57 -5.74
N VAL A 25 0.53 -5.48 -6.47
CA VAL A 25 -0.49 -4.47 -6.17
C VAL A 25 -1.02 -4.68 -4.74
N GLY A 26 -1.14 -3.58 -4.00
CA GLY A 26 -1.53 -3.57 -2.58
C GLY A 26 -0.37 -3.74 -1.60
N GLU A 27 0.88 -3.80 -2.08
CA GLU A 27 2.07 -3.84 -1.25
C GLU A 27 2.46 -2.42 -0.77
N TYR A 28 2.93 -2.33 0.47
CA TYR A 28 3.37 -1.06 1.05
C TYR A 28 4.88 -0.90 0.94
N VAL A 29 5.31 0.32 0.61
CA VAL A 29 6.71 0.68 0.44
C VAL A 29 7.01 1.98 1.16
N ILE A 30 8.28 2.21 1.48
CA ILE A 30 8.74 3.43 2.13
C ILE A 30 9.66 4.18 1.16
N ILE A 31 9.37 5.45 0.91
CA ILE A 31 10.22 6.33 0.10
C ILE A 31 11.05 7.17 1.08
N ASP A 32 12.36 7.05 1.02
CA ASP A 32 13.29 7.72 1.94
C ASP A 32 13.65 9.12 1.42
N SER A 33 12.71 10.05 1.51
CA SER A 33 12.91 11.44 1.07
C SER A 33 13.76 12.22 2.08
N GLN A 34 14.38 13.31 1.62
CA GLN A 34 15.16 14.21 2.48
C GLN A 34 14.33 14.82 3.61
N ASP A 35 13.05 15.08 3.35
CA ASP A 35 12.10 15.65 4.33
C ASP A 35 11.56 14.60 5.32
N GLY A 36 11.87 13.33 5.11
CA GLY A 36 11.43 12.22 5.95
C GLY A 36 10.89 11.04 5.15
N LYS A 37 10.63 9.95 5.87
CA LYS A 37 10.11 8.71 5.31
C LYS A 37 8.64 8.86 4.94
N ILE A 38 8.31 8.55 3.70
CA ILE A 38 6.96 8.61 3.16
C ILE A 38 6.44 7.19 2.95
N LEU A 39 5.24 6.89 3.42
CA LEU A 39 4.57 5.63 3.14
C LEU A 39 3.86 5.72 1.79
N GLY A 40 4.11 4.73 0.93
CA GLY A 40 3.45 4.55 -0.35
C GLY A 40 2.76 3.19 -0.48
N LEU A 41 1.77 3.14 -1.36
CA LEU A 41 1.04 1.94 -1.74
C LEU A 41 1.25 1.66 -3.23
N VAL A 42 1.62 0.43 -3.58
CA VAL A 42 1.74 0.01 -4.98
C VAL A 42 0.34 -0.12 -5.59
N GLU A 43 0.00 0.81 -6.49
CA GLU A 43 -1.29 0.82 -7.19
C GLU A 43 -1.26 0.02 -8.49
N LYS A 44 -0.14 0.10 -9.21
CA LYS A 44 0.06 -0.59 -10.48
C LYS A 44 1.48 -1.14 -10.55
N SER A 45 1.60 -2.32 -11.16
CA SER A 45 2.87 -2.98 -11.42
C SER A 45 2.87 -3.46 -12.86
N ALA A 46 3.91 -3.07 -13.61
CA ALA A 46 4.10 -3.44 -15.00
C ALA A 46 5.51 -4.03 -15.16
N ILE A 47 5.59 -5.13 -15.91
CA ILE A 47 6.84 -5.78 -16.26
C ILE A 47 6.99 -5.64 -17.77
N SER A 48 8.06 -5.01 -18.22
CA SER A 48 8.41 -4.92 -19.63
C SER A 48 9.77 -5.57 -19.87
N SER A 49 10.00 -6.02 -21.10
CA SER A 49 11.28 -6.53 -21.56
C SER A 49 11.65 -5.77 -22.83
N ASP A 50 12.83 -5.18 -22.86
CA ASP A 50 13.26 -4.37 -24.00
C ASP A 50 13.44 -5.26 -25.24
N ALA A 51 13.91 -6.50 -25.09
CA ALA A 51 14.02 -7.51 -26.14
C ALA A 51 12.68 -7.99 -26.70
N LEU A 52 11.61 -7.99 -25.89
CA LEU A 52 10.28 -8.46 -26.30
C LEU A 52 9.32 -7.33 -26.72
N THR A 53 9.78 -6.07 -26.73
CA THR A 53 8.91 -4.91 -26.99
C THR A 53 8.52 -4.79 -28.47
N ASP A 54 9.33 -5.28 -29.40
CA ASP A 54 9.16 -5.04 -30.86
C ASP A 54 8.86 -6.31 -31.68
N VAL A 55 8.47 -7.40 -31.00
CA VAL A 55 8.23 -8.70 -31.61
C VAL A 55 6.93 -8.71 -32.42
N ARG A 56 7.00 -9.14 -33.69
CA ARG A 56 5.86 -9.13 -34.61
C ARG A 56 5.28 -10.51 -34.88
N ASN A 57 6.07 -11.58 -34.72
CA ASN A 57 5.67 -12.96 -35.03
C ASN A 57 6.08 -13.95 -33.92
N PHE A 58 5.46 -15.15 -33.92
CA PHE A 58 5.69 -16.19 -32.90
C PHE A 58 7.14 -16.68 -32.85
N ASP A 59 7.77 -16.90 -34.00
CA ASP A 59 9.16 -17.38 -34.07
C ASP A 59 10.15 -16.35 -33.51
N GLU A 60 9.92 -15.06 -33.80
CA GLU A 60 10.69 -13.94 -33.25
C GLU A 60 10.49 -13.79 -31.72
N ALA A 61 9.32 -14.17 -31.20
CA ALA A 61 9.05 -14.22 -29.76
C ALA A 61 9.85 -15.33 -29.06
N VAL A 62 10.01 -16.48 -29.72
CA VAL A 62 10.76 -17.63 -29.18
C VAL A 62 12.26 -17.30 -29.14
N GLU A 63 12.81 -16.73 -30.21
CA GLU A 63 14.21 -16.29 -30.23
C GLU A 63 14.48 -15.16 -29.22
N SER A 64 13.59 -14.17 -29.17
CA SER A 64 13.70 -13.06 -28.21
C SER A 64 13.53 -13.51 -26.76
N LYS A 65 12.79 -14.61 -26.50
CA LYS A 65 12.69 -15.22 -25.16
C LYS A 65 14.03 -15.81 -24.72
N GLU A 66 14.75 -16.51 -25.58
CA GLU A 66 16.07 -17.06 -25.25
C GLU A 66 17.08 -15.94 -24.96
N VAL A 67 17.05 -14.86 -25.74
CA VAL A 67 17.87 -13.66 -25.53
C VAL A 67 17.52 -12.95 -24.21
N ALA A 68 16.24 -12.80 -23.90
CA ALA A 68 15.75 -12.20 -22.65
C ALA A 68 16.08 -13.03 -21.40
N GLU A 69 16.16 -14.36 -21.51
CA GLU A 69 16.55 -15.25 -20.40
C GLU A 69 18.05 -15.16 -20.11
N ILE A 70 18.89 -14.98 -21.14
CA ILE A 70 20.34 -14.82 -21.00
C ILE A 70 20.70 -13.44 -20.43
N ASN A 71 19.95 -12.39 -20.77
CA ASN A 71 20.25 -11.03 -20.34
C ASN A 71 19.44 -10.61 -19.09
N SER A 72 20.04 -10.79 -17.91
CA SER A 72 19.44 -10.40 -16.61
C SER A 72 19.02 -8.92 -16.49
N ARG A 73 19.45 -8.04 -17.41
CA ARG A 73 19.09 -6.62 -17.46
C ARG A 73 17.89 -6.30 -18.34
N ASP A 74 17.36 -7.29 -19.04
CA ASP A 74 16.30 -7.08 -20.01
C ASP A 74 14.93 -6.80 -19.36
N LYS A 75 14.72 -7.29 -18.13
CA LYS A 75 13.44 -7.13 -17.42
C LYS A 75 13.40 -5.81 -16.65
N ASN A 76 12.52 -4.91 -17.11
CA ASN A 76 12.21 -3.64 -16.48
C ASN A 76 10.93 -3.77 -15.62
N TYR A 77 11.08 -3.59 -14.31
CA TYR A 77 9.95 -3.56 -13.37
C TYR A 77 9.54 -2.12 -13.09
N LYS A 78 8.44 -1.66 -13.69
CA LYS A 78 7.91 -0.31 -13.51
C LYS A 78 6.68 -0.35 -12.62
N VAL A 79 6.70 0.42 -11.54
CA VAL A 79 5.59 0.47 -10.59
C VAL A 79 5.10 1.90 -10.42
N LYS A 80 3.79 2.03 -10.21
CA LYS A 80 3.15 3.27 -9.82
C LYS A 80 2.77 3.18 -8.35
N ILE A 81 3.24 4.13 -7.56
CA ILE A 81 3.07 4.17 -6.12
C ILE A 81 2.24 5.40 -5.76
N GLY A 82 1.11 5.18 -5.09
CA GLY A 82 0.30 6.23 -4.48
C GLY A 82 0.89 6.61 -3.12
N ILE A 83 1.08 7.90 -2.86
CA ILE A 83 1.61 8.41 -1.60
C ILE A 83 0.47 8.52 -0.59
N LEU A 84 0.64 7.87 0.56
CA LEU A 84 -0.31 7.94 1.67
C LEU A 84 0.02 9.09 2.63
N GLY A 85 1.31 9.37 2.82
CA GLY A 85 1.79 10.48 3.65
C GLY A 85 3.05 10.14 4.43
N PHE A 86 3.50 11.07 5.27
CA PHE A 86 4.68 10.89 6.11
C PHE A 86 4.48 9.79 7.15
N LEU A 87 5.44 8.88 7.26
CA LEU A 87 5.39 7.71 8.13
C LEU A 87 5.23 8.11 9.61
N ASP A 88 5.99 9.09 10.08
CA ASP A 88 5.95 9.57 11.47
C ASP A 88 4.61 10.22 11.83
N LYS A 89 3.95 10.86 10.86
CA LYS A 89 2.63 11.48 11.02
C LYS A 89 1.53 10.43 11.01
N LEU A 90 1.63 9.46 10.09
CA LEU A 90 0.68 8.34 10.00
C LEU A 90 0.68 7.49 11.27
N GLN A 91 1.85 7.24 11.86
CA GLN A 91 1.97 6.56 13.16
C GLN A 91 1.28 7.32 14.30
N LYS A 92 1.11 8.65 14.17
CA LYS A 92 0.36 9.50 15.11
C LYS A 92 -1.11 9.67 14.71
N GLY A 93 -1.58 8.95 13.69
CA GLY A 93 -2.94 9.04 13.17
C GLY A 93 -3.25 10.32 12.40
N GLN A 94 -2.23 11.01 11.89
CA GLN A 94 -2.35 12.21 11.06
C GLN A 94 -1.93 11.89 9.62
N VAL A 95 -2.82 12.19 8.66
CA VAL A 95 -2.53 12.03 7.24
C VAL A 95 -1.98 13.36 6.72
N ILE A 96 -0.67 13.43 6.52
CA ILE A 96 0.01 14.61 5.97
C ILE A 96 0.74 14.17 4.71
N ILE A 97 0.29 14.67 3.57
CA ILE A 97 0.89 14.44 2.26
C ILE A 97 2.05 15.42 2.09
N PRO A 98 3.21 14.98 1.56
CA PRO A 98 4.32 15.88 1.28
C PRO A 98 3.90 16.96 0.28
N ALA A 99 4.13 18.24 0.60
CA ALA A 99 3.81 19.34 -0.31
C ALA A 99 4.73 19.36 -1.54
N ILE A 100 5.96 18.87 -1.36
CA ILE A 100 6.97 18.76 -2.41
C ILE A 100 7.10 17.28 -2.78
N PRO A 101 7.04 16.92 -4.07
CA PRO A 101 7.22 15.54 -4.50
C PRO A 101 8.62 15.02 -4.13
N PRO A 102 8.78 13.73 -3.84
CA PRO A 102 10.11 13.15 -3.67
C PRO A 102 10.89 13.27 -4.98
N LEU A 103 12.20 13.48 -4.85
CA LEU A 103 13.06 13.67 -6.01
C LEU A 103 13.24 12.38 -6.80
N PRO A 104 13.34 12.45 -8.15
CA PRO A 104 13.84 11.32 -8.93
C PRO A 104 15.21 10.88 -8.43
N GLY A 105 15.45 9.58 -8.37
CA GLY A 105 16.65 9.00 -7.74
C GLY A 105 16.48 8.65 -6.27
N THR A 106 15.37 9.03 -5.63
CA THR A 106 15.11 8.68 -4.22
C THR A 106 14.96 7.16 -4.05
N SER A 107 15.58 6.61 -3.00
CA SER A 107 15.54 5.17 -2.71
C SER A 107 14.19 4.75 -2.14
N ILE A 108 13.75 3.56 -2.54
CA ILE A 108 12.54 2.92 -2.05
C ILE A 108 12.93 1.70 -1.25
N LEU A 109 12.39 1.63 -0.04
CA LEU A 109 12.62 0.60 0.95
C LEU A 109 11.37 -0.25 1.11
N GLU A 110 11.57 -1.52 1.46
CA GLU A 110 10.48 -2.40 1.87
C GLU A 110 9.91 -1.95 3.23
N ALA A 111 8.58 -1.86 3.33
CA ALA A 111 7.92 -1.50 4.59
C ALA A 111 8.00 -2.65 5.59
N THR A 112 8.49 -2.38 6.80
CA THR A 112 8.60 -3.43 7.82
C THR A 112 7.26 -3.72 8.48
N GLN A 113 7.13 -4.91 9.08
CA GLN A 113 5.94 -5.23 9.86
C GLN A 113 5.71 -4.27 11.02
N ASN A 114 6.78 -3.74 11.63
CA ASN A 114 6.68 -2.76 12.71
C ASN A 114 6.13 -1.42 12.20
N ASP A 115 6.61 -0.94 11.05
CA ASP A 115 6.16 0.32 10.46
C ASP A 115 4.64 0.27 10.18
N LEU A 116 4.20 -0.81 9.54
CA LEU A 116 2.80 -1.02 9.18
C LEU A 116 1.93 -1.34 10.40
N GLY A 117 2.45 -2.10 11.36
CA GLY A 117 1.75 -2.48 12.60
C GLY A 117 1.39 -1.26 13.45
N MET A 118 2.28 -0.26 13.54
CA MET A 118 2.00 0.98 14.27
C MET A 118 0.88 1.82 13.62
N ILE A 119 0.71 1.72 12.30
CA ILE A 119 -0.28 2.50 11.54
C ILE A 119 -1.64 1.79 11.51
N PHE A 120 -1.64 0.50 11.19
CA PHE A 120 -2.87 -0.27 10.93
C PHE A 120 -3.33 -1.14 12.10
N GLY A 121 -2.42 -1.51 13.00
CA GLY A 121 -2.69 -2.37 14.16
C GLY A 121 -2.44 -1.70 15.52
N PRO A 122 -2.83 -0.43 15.76
CA PRO A 122 -2.62 0.21 17.06
C PRO A 122 -3.31 -0.57 18.19
N VAL A 123 -2.71 -0.48 19.38
CA VAL A 123 -3.17 -1.18 20.59
C VAL A 123 -4.05 -0.23 21.40
N GLY A 124 -5.30 -0.60 21.63
CA GLY A 124 -6.23 0.15 22.47
C GLY A 124 -7.63 -0.44 22.43
N ASN A 125 -8.41 -0.23 23.48
CA ASN A 125 -9.77 -0.78 23.57
C ASN A 125 -10.74 -0.11 22.60
N GLU A 126 -10.43 1.10 22.11
CA GLU A 126 -11.24 1.77 21.10
C GLU A 126 -11.00 1.28 19.65
N TRP A 127 -10.13 0.29 19.44
CA TRP A 127 -9.78 -0.23 18.11
C TRP A 127 -10.40 -1.60 17.84
N ILE A 128 -11.27 -1.67 16.83
CA ILE A 128 -11.86 -2.94 16.36
C ILE A 128 -11.12 -3.44 15.12
N ARG A 129 -10.81 -4.73 15.11
CA ARG A 129 -10.30 -5.42 13.92
C ARG A 129 -11.38 -5.51 12.84
N ILE A 130 -11.03 -5.03 11.65
CA ILE A 130 -11.87 -5.13 10.44
C ILE A 130 -11.40 -6.20 9.47
N GLY A 131 -10.13 -6.61 9.56
CA GLY A 131 -9.51 -7.55 8.62
C GLY A 131 -8.01 -7.64 8.80
N SER A 132 -7.29 -7.91 7.72
CA SER A 132 -5.83 -7.91 7.65
C SER A 132 -5.36 -7.25 6.35
N LEU A 133 -4.09 -6.86 6.30
CA LEU A 133 -3.52 -6.30 5.08
C LEU A 133 -3.42 -7.38 3.98
N LEU A 134 -3.73 -6.99 2.74
CA LEU A 134 -3.89 -7.90 1.60
C LEU A 134 -2.64 -8.73 1.29
N ARG A 135 -1.45 -8.14 1.48
CA ARG A 135 -0.15 -8.78 1.26
C ARG A 135 0.63 -9.08 2.53
N ASN A 136 0.07 -8.77 3.70
CA ASN A 136 0.71 -9.01 4.99
C ASN A 136 -0.35 -9.44 6.01
N SER A 137 -0.73 -10.71 5.94
CA SER A 137 -1.80 -11.29 6.76
C SER A 137 -1.49 -11.29 8.26
N SER A 138 -0.21 -11.17 8.65
CA SER A 138 0.22 -11.03 10.03
C SER A 138 -0.20 -9.70 10.67
N ILE A 139 -0.53 -8.69 9.86
CA ILE A 139 -0.93 -7.36 10.36
C ILE A 139 -2.44 -7.25 10.29
N GLU A 140 -3.06 -7.19 11.47
CA GLU A 140 -4.48 -6.90 11.61
C GLU A 140 -4.75 -5.44 11.28
N ALA A 141 -5.71 -5.21 10.39
CA ALA A 141 -6.22 -3.87 10.12
C ALA A 141 -7.32 -3.55 11.16
N LYS A 142 -7.13 -2.49 11.93
CA LYS A 142 -8.05 -2.03 12.97
C LYS A 142 -8.55 -0.62 12.68
N ILE A 143 -9.78 -0.32 13.10
CA ILE A 143 -10.37 1.03 13.02
C ILE A 143 -10.83 1.48 14.40
N ASN A 144 -10.64 2.77 14.67
CA ASN A 144 -11.09 3.43 15.87
C ASN A 144 -12.61 3.69 15.84
N ILE A 145 -13.35 3.07 16.77
CA ILE A 145 -14.82 3.15 16.83
C ILE A 145 -15.29 4.55 17.14
N ASN A 146 -14.63 5.23 18.07
CA ASN A 146 -15.03 6.58 18.49
C ASN A 146 -14.99 7.54 17.29
N LYS A 147 -14.03 7.36 16.38
CA LYS A 147 -13.96 8.12 15.12
C LYS A 147 -15.06 7.72 14.13
N ILE A 148 -15.43 6.44 14.04
CA ILE A 148 -16.51 5.96 13.17
C ILE A 148 -17.86 6.54 13.63
N VAL A 149 -18.18 6.41 14.92
CA VAL A 149 -19.49 6.78 15.47
C VAL A 149 -19.68 8.29 15.46
N SER A 150 -18.62 9.07 15.66
CA SER A 150 -18.69 10.54 15.67
C SER A 150 -18.78 11.20 14.29
N ARG A 151 -18.42 10.52 13.19
CA ARG A 151 -18.31 11.13 11.85
C ARG A 151 -19.26 10.57 10.79
N HIS A 152 -20.19 9.69 11.18
CA HIS A 152 -21.03 8.88 10.29
C HIS A 152 -20.22 7.96 9.36
N LEU A 153 -20.64 6.68 9.27
CA LEU A 153 -20.00 5.68 8.43
C LEU A 153 -20.88 5.35 7.22
N ALA A 154 -20.31 5.44 6.03
CA ALA A 154 -20.93 4.93 4.80
C ALA A 154 -20.15 3.69 4.30
N ILE A 155 -20.83 2.55 4.15
CA ILE A 155 -20.26 1.34 3.55
C ILE A 155 -20.89 1.14 2.17
N LEU A 156 -20.10 1.35 1.12
CA LEU A 156 -20.52 1.22 -0.27
C LEU A 156 -19.92 -0.05 -0.88
N ALA A 157 -20.75 -0.92 -1.42
CA ALA A 157 -20.32 -2.13 -2.12
C ALA A 157 -21.42 -2.62 -3.08
N MET A 158 -21.02 -3.22 -4.20
CA MET A 158 -21.93 -3.89 -5.13
C MET A 158 -22.57 -5.14 -4.50
N THR A 159 -23.71 -5.57 -5.03
CA THR A 159 -24.39 -6.80 -4.60
C THR A 159 -23.44 -8.00 -4.72
N GLY A 160 -23.36 -8.82 -3.68
CA GLY A 160 -22.46 -9.99 -3.63
C GLY A 160 -21.03 -9.72 -3.15
N MET A 161 -20.58 -8.46 -3.05
CA MET A 161 -19.21 -8.11 -2.63
C MET A 161 -19.02 -8.07 -1.09
N GLY A 162 -19.92 -8.69 -0.34
CA GLY A 162 -19.74 -8.86 1.11
C GLY A 162 -20.15 -7.68 2.00
N LYS A 163 -20.97 -6.71 1.52
CA LYS A 163 -21.46 -5.58 2.36
C LYS A 163 -22.07 -6.04 3.69
N SER A 164 -22.98 -7.01 3.65
CA SER A 164 -23.63 -7.57 4.84
C SER A 164 -22.68 -8.41 5.70
N ASN A 165 -21.67 -9.02 5.09
CA ASN A 165 -20.63 -9.78 5.77
C ASN A 165 -19.68 -8.86 6.57
N LEU A 166 -19.47 -7.63 6.11
CA LEU A 166 -18.74 -6.63 6.89
C LEU A 166 -19.59 -6.13 8.05
N VAL A 167 -20.89 -5.89 7.90
CA VAL A 167 -21.72 -5.31 8.97
C VAL A 167 -22.00 -6.28 10.13
N SER A 168 -22.21 -7.57 9.85
CA SER A 168 -22.66 -8.56 10.85
C SER A 168 -21.66 -8.81 12.01
N PRO A 169 -20.35 -9.01 11.75
CA PRO A 169 -19.37 -9.17 12.83
C PRO A 169 -19.19 -7.91 13.67
N HIS A 170 -19.17 -6.74 13.02
CA HIS A 170 -18.91 -5.46 13.70
C HIS A 170 -20.07 -5.00 14.59
N SER A 171 -21.31 -5.33 14.22
CA SER A 171 -22.48 -5.08 15.08
C SER A 171 -22.36 -5.84 16.41
N LYS A 172 -21.93 -7.11 16.38
CA LYS A 172 -21.67 -7.89 17.59
C LYS A 172 -20.52 -7.33 18.43
N THR A 173 -19.45 -6.87 17.78
CA THR A 173 -18.30 -6.27 18.50
C THR A 173 -18.65 -4.91 19.12
N CYS A 174 -19.44 -4.07 18.43
CA CYS A 174 -19.98 -2.83 19.01
C CYS A 174 -20.91 -3.09 20.20
N CYS A 175 -21.76 -4.14 20.15
CA CYS A 175 -22.62 -4.52 21.28
C CYS A 175 -21.84 -5.11 22.47
N ASN A 176 -20.69 -5.74 22.25
CA ASN A 176 -19.85 -6.30 23.32
C ASN A 176 -18.98 -5.26 24.04
N ILE A 177 -18.96 -4.02 23.58
CA ILE A 177 -18.31 -2.93 24.31
C ILE A 177 -19.28 -2.50 25.39
N LYS A 178 -18.93 -2.87 26.62
CA LYS A 178 -19.65 -2.51 27.83
C LYS A 178 -19.63 -0.99 27.95
N TRP A 179 -20.72 -0.34 27.56
CA TRP A 179 -20.96 1.07 27.75
C TRP A 179 -21.01 1.34 29.26
N TYR A 180 -19.89 1.72 29.86
CA TYR A 180 -19.88 2.39 31.16
C TYR A 180 -20.40 3.80 30.92
N ILE A 181 -21.72 3.94 30.94
CA ILE A 181 -22.36 5.25 31.13
C ILE A 181 -22.36 5.45 32.65
N ASP A 182 -21.33 6.13 33.14
CA ASP A 182 -21.36 6.71 34.48
C ASP A 182 -22.41 7.83 34.47
N TYR A 183 -23.48 7.63 35.25
CA TYR A 183 -24.42 8.67 35.61
C TYR A 183 -23.77 9.56 36.68
N LEU A 184 -23.35 10.77 36.30
CA LEU A 184 -23.26 11.94 37.18
C LEU A 184 -23.62 13.20 36.38
#